data_AF-A0A250IU05-F1
#
_entry.id   AF-A0A250IU05-F1
#
_cell.length_a   1.000
_cell.length_b   1.000
_cell.length_c   1.000
_cell.angle_alpha   90.00
_cell.angle_beta   90.00
_cell.angle_gamma   90.00
#
_symmetry.space_group_name_H-M   'P 1'
#
loop_
_entity.id
_entity.type
_entity.pdbx_description
1 polymer ?
#
loop_
_entity_poly.entity_id
_entity_poly.type
_entity_poly.pdbx_seq_one_letter_code
_entity_poly.pdbx_strand_id
1 'polypeptide(L)'
;MPVFPSHSSVLTLVAPAEGRLRAPGAPSAVEDGSAYFPQSVASGEPGADGVVLWTRAVDPSQPGAPLVLTLQVAWDEHFAHRVLEVPGLCTTPARDHTLKVRVTNLAPSTRYHYRFVLEKDGRCLGSPHGRTRTGPALASDRPLHFVVAGYRELLGLGDDTCRHLSRHEEDLDFVLLLGDSFLEDCSFPGLSARARRDWCRAWRAHPVMRQVYAHYPVLVLWEGAVPGSGWERNSRRLLCDYLPIRPSWTVFAGPPRPAARPVVSAARLSRRERSWCLPFAA
;
A
#
# COMPACT_ATOMS: atom_id res chain seq x y z
N MET A 1 -7.56 -21.54 -15.81
CA MET A 1 -7.45 -20.08 -15.65
C MET A 1 -8.14 -19.70 -14.36
N PRO A 2 -7.46 -19.13 -13.35
CA PRO A 2 -8.13 -18.63 -12.16
C PRO A 2 -9.13 -17.53 -12.55
N VAL A 3 -10.37 -17.63 -12.06
CA VAL A 3 -11.41 -16.63 -12.26
C VAL A 3 -11.17 -15.47 -11.29
N PHE A 4 -10.82 -14.30 -11.81
CA PHE A 4 -10.56 -13.12 -11.00
C PHE A 4 -11.85 -12.34 -10.72
N PRO A 5 -12.13 -11.93 -9.48
CA PRO A 5 -13.23 -11.04 -9.16
C PRO A 5 -13.13 -9.68 -9.88
N SER A 6 -14.28 -9.08 -10.17
CA SER A 6 -14.38 -7.81 -10.91
C SER A 6 -13.77 -6.60 -10.17
N HIS A 7 -13.66 -6.65 -8.84
CA HIS A 7 -13.09 -5.57 -8.01
C HIS A 7 -12.40 -6.12 -6.74
N SER A 8 -11.50 -5.31 -6.15
CA SER A 8 -10.87 -5.46 -4.81
C SER A 8 -10.72 -6.92 -4.36
N SER A 9 -9.92 -7.71 -5.08
CA SER A 9 -9.60 -9.07 -4.69
C SER A 9 -8.10 -9.23 -4.51
N VAL A 10 -7.72 -10.12 -3.61
CA VAL A 10 -6.32 -10.45 -3.36
C VAL A 10 -6.14 -11.92 -3.65
N LEU A 11 -5.30 -12.23 -4.63
CA LEU A 11 -4.89 -13.60 -4.89
C LEU A 11 -3.90 -14.01 -3.80
N THR A 12 -4.17 -15.11 -3.09
CA THR A 12 -3.22 -15.64 -2.11
C THR A 12 -2.34 -16.70 -2.77
N LEU A 13 -1.04 -16.54 -2.65
CA LEU A 13 0.00 -17.44 -3.13
C LEU A 13 0.87 -17.88 -1.96
N VAL A 14 1.23 -19.15 -1.94
CA VAL A 14 2.10 -19.72 -0.91
C VAL A 14 3.48 -19.89 -1.51
N ALA A 15 4.50 -19.27 -0.90
CA ALA A 15 5.88 -19.50 -1.30
C ALA A 15 6.26 -20.97 -1.04
N PRO A 16 6.98 -21.64 -1.95
CA PRO A 16 7.47 -22.99 -1.70
C PRO A 16 8.37 -23.00 -0.44
N ALA A 17 8.37 -24.12 0.29
CA ALA A 17 9.34 -24.33 1.35
C ALA A 17 10.78 -24.15 0.81
N GLU A 18 11.66 -23.57 1.62
CA GLU A 18 13.05 -23.27 1.25
C GLU A 18 13.72 -24.46 0.53
N GLY A 19 14.36 -24.18 -0.61
CA GLY A 19 15.09 -25.18 -1.40
C GLY A 19 14.30 -25.92 -2.49
N ARG A 20 13.03 -25.57 -2.78
CA ARG A 20 12.21 -26.24 -3.81
C ARG A 20 11.98 -25.48 -5.12
N LEU A 21 12.66 -24.36 -5.35
CA LEU A 21 12.55 -23.72 -6.66
C LEU A 21 13.39 -24.47 -7.68
N ARG A 22 12.76 -24.77 -8.81
CA ARG A 22 13.44 -25.27 -10.00
C ARG A 22 14.62 -24.33 -10.27
N ALA A 23 15.80 -24.89 -10.53
CA ALA A 23 16.98 -24.10 -10.90
C ALA A 23 16.56 -23.05 -11.94
N PRO A 24 16.88 -21.76 -11.74
CA PRO A 24 16.43 -20.73 -12.65
C PRO A 24 16.90 -21.11 -14.05
N GLY A 25 15.97 -21.17 -15.02
CA GLY A 25 16.36 -21.06 -16.42
C GLY A 25 17.17 -19.78 -16.58
N ALA A 26 18.16 -19.78 -17.49
CA ALA A 26 18.99 -18.60 -17.75
C ALA A 26 18.09 -17.36 -17.80
N PRO A 27 18.39 -16.31 -17.01
CA PRO A 27 17.49 -15.16 -16.96
C PRO A 27 17.43 -14.55 -18.35
N SER A 28 16.25 -14.55 -18.97
CA SER A 28 15.97 -13.53 -19.98
C SER A 28 16.24 -12.19 -19.31
N ALA A 29 17.14 -11.40 -19.88
CA ALA A 29 17.47 -10.09 -19.33
C ALA A 29 16.15 -9.31 -19.15
N VAL A 30 15.86 -8.93 -17.91
CA VAL A 30 14.65 -8.14 -17.62
C VAL A 30 15.04 -6.68 -17.81
N GLU A 31 14.45 -6.07 -18.83
CA GLU A 31 14.66 -4.68 -19.20
C GLU A 31 13.75 -3.76 -18.38
N ASP A 32 14.05 -2.45 -18.40
CA ASP A 32 13.17 -1.47 -17.75
C ASP A 32 11.80 -1.42 -18.44
N GLY A 33 10.77 -1.77 -17.68
CA GLY A 33 9.38 -1.73 -18.08
C GLY A 33 8.60 -0.60 -17.42
N SER A 34 9.25 0.39 -16.78
CA SER A 34 8.59 1.44 -15.99
C SER A 34 7.43 2.15 -16.69
N ALA A 35 7.48 2.29 -18.02
CA ALA A 35 6.38 2.85 -18.83
C ALA A 35 5.06 2.07 -18.71
N TYR A 36 5.13 0.77 -18.42
CA TYR A 36 3.97 -0.10 -18.21
C TYR A 36 3.48 -0.09 -16.76
N PHE A 37 4.24 0.48 -15.83
CA PHE A 37 3.93 0.52 -14.40
C PHE A 37 3.91 1.95 -13.86
N PRO A 38 2.98 2.80 -14.34
CA PRO A 38 3.01 4.25 -14.08
C PRO A 38 2.88 4.63 -12.60
N GLN A 39 2.29 3.77 -11.77
CA GLN A 39 2.14 3.95 -10.32
C GLN A 39 3.19 3.17 -9.50
N SER A 40 4.24 2.65 -10.15
CA SER A 40 5.22 1.78 -9.52
C SER A 40 4.58 0.55 -8.88
N VAL A 41 5.33 -0.06 -7.97
CA VAL A 41 4.89 -1.15 -7.11
C VAL A 41 4.61 -0.66 -5.68
N ALA A 42 3.93 -1.49 -4.89
CA ALA A 42 3.75 -1.26 -3.47
C ALA A 42 3.68 -2.57 -2.68
N SER A 43 4.03 -2.53 -1.40
CA SER A 43 3.80 -3.65 -0.48
C SER A 43 3.08 -3.20 0.78
N GLY A 44 2.39 -4.12 1.46
CA GLY A 44 1.61 -3.79 2.65
C GLY A 44 1.11 -5.01 3.41
N GLU A 45 0.42 -4.73 4.51
CA GLU A 45 0.00 -5.75 5.49
C GLU A 45 1.12 -6.72 5.89
N PRO A 46 2.25 -6.23 6.42
CA PRO A 46 3.35 -7.08 6.83
C PRO A 46 2.93 -7.96 8.01
N GLY A 47 2.69 -9.24 7.74
CA GLY A 47 2.46 -10.28 8.73
C GLY A 47 3.72 -11.10 8.96
N ALA A 48 3.72 -11.91 10.01
CA ALA A 48 4.85 -12.79 10.35
C ALA A 48 5.24 -13.73 9.20
N ASP A 49 4.28 -14.16 8.39
CA ASP A 49 4.46 -15.17 7.37
C ASP A 49 4.33 -14.62 5.94
N GLY A 50 4.16 -13.32 5.75
CA GLY A 50 3.74 -12.83 4.45
C GLY A 50 3.41 -11.35 4.34
N VAL A 51 3.24 -10.91 3.10
CA VAL A 51 2.97 -9.53 2.69
C VAL A 51 1.98 -9.49 1.54
N VAL A 52 1.27 -8.38 1.39
CA VAL A 52 0.50 -8.07 0.18
C VAL A 52 1.38 -7.25 -0.75
N LEU A 53 1.48 -7.67 -2.01
CA LEU A 53 2.19 -6.98 -3.09
C LEU A 53 1.18 -6.42 -4.08
N TRP A 54 1.42 -5.21 -4.56
CA TRP A 54 0.53 -4.46 -5.42
C TRP A 54 1.27 -3.84 -6.60
N THR A 55 0.59 -3.78 -7.74
CA THR A 55 0.99 -2.94 -8.87
C THR A 55 -0.23 -2.53 -9.68
N ARG A 56 -0.08 -1.50 -10.53
CA ARG A 56 -1.00 -1.23 -11.63
C ARG A 56 -0.19 -1.26 -12.93
N ALA A 57 -0.54 -2.19 -13.82
CA ALA A 57 0.14 -2.38 -15.09
C ALA A 57 -0.76 -1.99 -16.26
N VAL A 58 -0.32 -1.14 -17.16
CA VAL A 58 -1.07 -0.72 -18.34
C VAL A 58 -0.17 -0.71 -19.56
N ASP A 59 -0.71 -1.04 -20.72
CA ASP A 59 -0.03 -0.84 -21.99
C ASP A 59 -0.43 0.54 -22.54
N PRO A 60 0.50 1.52 -22.65
CA PRO A 60 0.17 2.83 -23.17
C PRO A 60 -0.37 2.79 -24.61
N SER A 61 0.03 1.80 -25.41
CA SER A 61 -0.46 1.60 -26.78
C SER A 61 -1.83 0.93 -26.84
N GLN A 62 -2.21 0.21 -25.78
CA GLN A 62 -3.46 -0.55 -25.70
C GLN A 62 -4.08 -0.47 -24.29
N PRO A 63 -4.52 0.73 -23.85
CA PRO A 63 -4.93 0.96 -22.46
C PRO A 63 -6.19 0.19 -22.04
N GLY A 64 -6.92 -0.42 -22.99
CA GLY A 64 -8.08 -1.28 -22.73
C GLY A 64 -7.78 -2.79 -22.75
N ALA A 65 -6.55 -3.21 -23.01
CA ALA A 65 -6.20 -4.62 -23.13
C ALA A 65 -5.84 -5.24 -21.77
N PRO A 66 -6.24 -6.49 -21.49
CA PRO A 66 -5.75 -7.21 -20.33
C PRO A 66 -4.24 -7.44 -20.45
N LEU A 67 -3.56 -7.51 -19.30
CA LEU A 67 -2.12 -7.82 -19.22
C LEU A 67 -1.91 -9.04 -18.34
N VAL A 68 -0.95 -9.87 -18.71
CA VAL A 68 -0.52 -11.03 -17.93
C VAL A 68 0.87 -10.75 -17.40
N LEU A 69 1.02 -10.89 -16.10
CA LEU A 69 2.27 -10.60 -15.39
C LEU A 69 2.83 -11.87 -14.75
N THR A 70 4.15 -11.85 -14.55
CA THR A 70 4.86 -12.76 -13.67
C THR A 70 5.28 -12.01 -12.43
N LEU A 71 4.93 -12.51 -11.25
CA LEU A 71 5.43 -12.00 -9.97
C LEU A 71 6.71 -12.74 -9.61
N GLN A 72 7.77 -12.01 -9.28
CA GLN A 72 8.99 -12.55 -8.70
C GLN A 72 9.21 -11.96 -7.31
N VAL A 73 9.57 -12.81 -6.35
CA VAL A 73 10.03 -12.42 -5.02
C VAL A 73 11.38 -13.11 -4.77
N ALA A 74 12.34 -12.40 -4.20
CA ALA A 74 13.72 -12.86 -4.03
C ALA A 74 14.34 -12.37 -2.71
N TRP A 75 15.44 -13.01 -2.33
CA TRP A 75 16.28 -12.57 -1.20
C TRP A 75 17.18 -11.39 -1.55
N ASP A 76 17.50 -11.22 -2.83
CA ASP A 76 18.41 -10.19 -3.34
C ASP A 76 17.77 -9.33 -4.42
N GLU A 77 18.30 -8.11 -4.58
CA GLU A 77 17.79 -7.10 -5.52
C GLU A 77 17.95 -7.47 -6.99
N HIS A 78 18.89 -8.37 -7.31
CA HIS A 78 19.17 -8.84 -8.66
C HIS A 78 18.29 -10.03 -9.07
N PHE A 79 17.46 -10.54 -8.16
CA PHE A 79 16.60 -11.72 -8.35
C PHE A 79 17.39 -12.98 -8.73
N ALA A 80 18.63 -13.11 -8.25
CA ALA A 80 19.47 -14.29 -8.42
C ALA A 80 18.95 -15.47 -7.57
N HIS A 81 18.48 -15.17 -6.35
CA HIS A 81 17.93 -16.13 -5.39
C HIS A 81 16.43 -15.86 -5.19
N ARG A 82 15.64 -16.27 -6.17
CA ARG A 82 14.18 -16.16 -6.09
C ARG A 82 13.66 -17.10 -5.00
N VAL A 83 12.64 -16.65 -4.28
CA VAL A 83 11.83 -17.44 -3.32
C VAL A 83 10.43 -17.72 -3.85
N LEU A 84 9.98 -16.96 -4.85
CA LEU A 84 8.72 -17.16 -5.54
C LEU A 84 8.85 -16.66 -6.98
N GLU A 85 8.35 -17.44 -7.93
CA GLU A 85 8.09 -16.99 -9.29
C GLU A 85 6.75 -17.55 -9.74
N VAL A 86 5.81 -16.65 -10.06
CA VAL A 86 4.44 -17.04 -10.44
C VAL A 86 4.03 -16.31 -11.71
N PRO A 87 4.02 -17.00 -12.86
CA PRO A 87 3.48 -16.47 -14.11
C PRO A 87 1.95 -16.53 -14.15
N GLY A 88 1.35 -15.89 -15.16
CA GLY A 88 -0.09 -16.03 -15.43
C GLY A 88 -1.00 -15.11 -14.60
N LEU A 89 -0.44 -14.10 -13.93
CA LEU A 89 -1.21 -13.15 -13.14
C LEU A 89 -1.86 -12.12 -14.05
N CYS A 90 -3.12 -12.37 -14.42
CA CYS A 90 -3.87 -11.49 -15.28
C CYS A 90 -4.40 -10.26 -14.53
N THR A 91 -4.36 -9.08 -15.17
CA THR A 91 -5.01 -7.84 -14.76
C THR A 91 -5.81 -7.23 -15.92
N THR A 92 -6.93 -6.56 -15.62
CA THR A 92 -7.92 -6.14 -16.64
C THR A 92 -8.46 -4.73 -16.39
N PRO A 93 -9.05 -4.07 -17.41
CA PRO A 93 -9.67 -2.75 -17.24
C PRO A 93 -10.77 -2.69 -16.17
N ALA A 94 -11.47 -3.80 -15.93
CA ALA A 94 -12.56 -3.87 -14.93
C ALA A 94 -12.08 -3.47 -13.52
N ARG A 95 -10.85 -3.84 -13.16
CA ARG A 95 -10.18 -3.49 -11.90
C ARG A 95 -9.13 -2.40 -12.05
N ASP A 96 -9.27 -1.58 -13.09
CA ASP A 96 -8.33 -0.52 -13.43
C ASP A 96 -6.89 -1.00 -13.58
N HIS A 97 -6.74 -2.22 -14.09
CA HIS A 97 -5.48 -2.93 -14.23
C HIS A 97 -4.64 -3.04 -12.94
N THR A 98 -5.27 -2.89 -11.77
CA THR A 98 -4.62 -3.15 -10.48
C THR A 98 -4.49 -4.65 -10.24
N LEU A 99 -3.36 -5.07 -9.68
CA LEU A 99 -3.11 -6.44 -9.27
C LEU A 99 -2.66 -6.44 -7.81
N LYS A 100 -3.26 -7.33 -7.02
CA LYS A 100 -2.92 -7.55 -5.61
C LYS A 100 -2.68 -9.02 -5.35
N VAL A 101 -1.57 -9.31 -4.70
CA VAL A 101 -1.14 -10.67 -4.39
C VAL A 101 -0.69 -10.74 -2.95
N ARG A 102 -1.34 -11.57 -2.13
CA ARG A 102 -0.85 -11.96 -0.80
C ARG A 102 0.14 -13.09 -1.01
N VAL A 103 1.39 -12.87 -0.65
CA VAL A 103 2.41 -13.93 -0.58
C VAL A 103 2.51 -14.39 0.87
N THR A 104 2.41 -15.69 1.12
CA THR A 104 2.54 -16.31 2.44
C THR A 104 3.69 -17.33 2.47
N ASN A 105 3.94 -17.93 3.63
CA ASN A 105 5.05 -18.85 3.88
C ASN A 105 6.44 -18.21 3.66
N LEU A 106 6.55 -16.92 4.02
CA LEU A 106 7.80 -16.18 4.09
C LEU A 106 8.35 -16.23 5.53
N ALA A 107 9.66 -16.21 5.67
CA ALA A 107 10.31 -16.08 6.99
C ALA A 107 9.93 -14.75 7.67
N PRO A 108 9.71 -14.73 9.00
CA PRO A 108 9.38 -13.52 9.76
C PRO A 108 10.55 -12.54 9.81
N SER A 109 10.24 -11.26 10.03
CA SER A 109 11.24 -10.18 10.18
C SER A 109 12.25 -10.05 9.05
N THR A 110 11.94 -10.59 7.87
CA THR A 110 12.90 -10.73 6.79
C THR A 110 12.58 -9.79 5.63
N ARG A 111 13.63 -9.19 5.06
CA ARG A 111 13.53 -8.35 3.87
C ARG A 111 13.46 -9.22 2.61
N TYR A 112 12.60 -8.81 1.69
CA TYR A 112 12.50 -9.42 0.37
C TYR A 112 12.49 -8.34 -0.70
N HIS A 113 12.95 -8.72 -1.88
CA HIS A 113 12.84 -7.94 -3.10
C HIS A 113 11.74 -8.52 -3.98
N TYR A 114 10.99 -7.67 -4.67
CA TYR A 114 9.90 -8.11 -5.52
C TYR A 114 9.77 -7.24 -6.77
N ARG A 115 9.31 -7.85 -7.86
CA ARG A 115 8.97 -7.15 -9.10
C ARG A 115 7.88 -7.89 -9.86
N PHE A 116 7.20 -7.15 -10.73
CA PHE A 116 6.31 -7.72 -11.73
C PHE A 116 7.00 -7.67 -13.09
N VAL A 117 6.86 -8.72 -13.89
CA VAL A 117 7.44 -8.80 -15.23
C VAL A 117 6.31 -8.96 -16.23
N LEU A 118 6.33 -8.15 -17.28
CA LEU A 118 5.47 -8.25 -18.45
C LEU A 118 6.29 -8.82 -19.61
N GLU A 119 5.80 -9.89 -20.22
CA GLU A 119 6.34 -10.37 -21.50
C GLU A 119 5.58 -9.71 -22.65
N LYS A 120 6.29 -8.99 -23.51
CA LYS A 120 5.70 -8.28 -24.66
C LYS A 120 6.71 -8.19 -25.79
N ASP A 121 6.29 -8.51 -27.00
CA ASP A 121 7.12 -8.43 -28.22
C ASP A 121 8.47 -9.16 -28.08
N GLY A 122 8.46 -10.32 -27.40
CA GLY A 122 9.66 -11.12 -27.12
C GLY A 122 10.59 -10.57 -26.03
N ARG A 123 10.21 -9.47 -25.36
CA ARG A 123 10.99 -8.80 -24.32
C ARG A 123 10.36 -9.04 -22.94
N CYS A 124 11.21 -9.14 -21.92
CA CYS A 124 10.81 -9.19 -20.52
C CYS A 124 10.95 -7.79 -19.91
N LEU A 125 9.84 -7.14 -19.60
CA LEU A 125 9.79 -5.76 -19.11
C LEU A 125 9.44 -5.75 -17.62
N GLY A 126 10.39 -5.36 -16.79
CA GLY A 126 10.26 -5.34 -15.34
C GLY A 126 9.60 -4.06 -14.82
N SER A 127 8.79 -4.18 -13.78
CA SER A 127 8.39 -3.05 -12.96
C SER A 127 9.61 -2.41 -12.30
N PRO A 128 9.50 -1.17 -11.79
CA PRO A 128 10.42 -0.69 -10.77
C PRO A 128 10.60 -1.73 -9.67
N HIS A 129 11.82 -1.79 -9.16
CA HIS A 129 12.19 -2.68 -8.07
C HIS A 129 11.42 -2.30 -6.80
N GLY A 130 10.94 -3.32 -6.10
CA GLY A 130 10.33 -3.18 -4.79
C GLY A 130 11.13 -3.90 -3.71
N ARG A 131 11.13 -3.34 -2.51
CA ARG A 131 11.62 -3.92 -1.26
C ARG A 131 10.48 -3.97 -0.27
N THR A 132 10.39 -5.07 0.48
CA THR A 132 9.38 -5.27 1.51
C THR A 132 9.99 -5.98 2.71
N ARG A 133 9.24 -6.06 3.81
CA ARG A 133 9.64 -6.78 5.03
C ARG A 133 8.44 -7.48 5.63
N THR A 134 8.63 -8.72 6.06
CA THR A 134 7.63 -9.44 6.88
C THR A 134 7.64 -8.93 8.31
N GLY A 135 6.50 -9.01 8.98
CA GLY A 135 6.37 -8.70 10.39
C GLY A 135 7.15 -9.67 11.28
N PRO A 136 7.39 -9.34 12.56
CA PRO A 136 7.98 -10.28 13.50
C PRO A 136 7.07 -11.49 13.74
N ALA A 137 7.67 -12.59 14.21
CA ALA A 137 6.91 -13.71 14.74
C ALA A 137 6.03 -13.27 15.91
N LEU A 138 4.87 -13.90 16.11
CA LEU A 138 3.91 -13.49 17.16
C LEU A 138 4.49 -13.56 18.58
N ALA A 139 5.45 -14.45 18.82
CA ALA A 139 6.12 -14.61 20.12
C ALA A 139 7.36 -13.70 20.28
N SER A 140 7.68 -12.88 19.28
CA SER A 140 8.84 -11.99 19.30
C SER A 140 8.64 -10.83 20.27
N ASP A 141 9.68 -10.52 21.05
CA ASP A 141 9.77 -9.35 21.94
C ASP A 141 10.58 -8.20 21.34
N ARG A 142 11.12 -8.36 20.12
CA ARG A 142 11.94 -7.32 19.49
C ARG A 142 11.19 -5.98 19.36
N PRO A 143 11.89 -4.85 19.50
CA PRO A 143 11.34 -3.54 19.17
C PRO A 143 10.90 -3.44 17.71
N LEU A 144 9.79 -2.73 17.49
CA LEU A 144 9.29 -2.37 16.16
C LEU A 144 9.68 -0.94 15.81
N HIS A 145 10.25 -0.75 14.63
CA HIS A 145 10.62 0.56 14.10
C HIS A 145 9.63 0.93 12.99
N PHE A 146 8.83 1.96 13.20
CA PHE A 146 7.86 2.39 12.21
C PHE A 146 7.70 3.91 12.23
N VAL A 147 7.24 4.44 11.11
CA VAL A 147 6.85 5.85 10.99
C VAL A 147 5.34 5.92 10.86
N VAL A 148 4.75 6.88 11.55
CA VAL A 148 3.34 7.23 11.40
C VAL A 148 3.23 8.38 10.40
N ALA A 149 2.45 8.19 9.35
CA ALA A 149 2.15 9.23 8.37
C ALA A 149 0.64 9.41 8.24
N GLY A 150 0.20 10.66 8.19
CA GLY A 150 -1.16 11.04 7.86
C GLY A 150 -1.39 11.14 6.35
N TYR A 151 -2.64 11.37 5.97
CA TYR A 151 -3.02 11.48 4.56
C TYR A 151 -2.49 12.76 3.91
N ARG A 152 -2.39 13.88 4.64
CA ARG A 152 -1.91 15.16 4.08
C ARG A 152 -0.42 15.10 3.70
N GLU A 153 0.36 14.31 4.43
CA GLU A 153 1.75 13.96 4.13
C GLU A 153 1.84 13.07 2.88
N LEU A 154 0.84 12.22 2.65
CA LEU A 154 0.71 11.40 1.44
C LEU A 154 0.26 12.20 0.20
N LEU A 155 -0.33 13.39 0.36
CA LEU A 155 -0.78 14.23 -0.76
C LEU A 155 0.31 15.15 -1.34
N GLY A 156 1.51 15.14 -0.77
CA GLY A 156 2.57 16.08 -1.15
C GLY A 156 2.32 17.52 -0.68
N LEU A 157 1.34 17.71 0.22
CA LEU A 157 0.94 19.01 0.78
C LEU A 157 1.59 19.29 2.15
N GLY A 158 2.36 18.33 2.67
CA GLY A 158 3.11 18.34 3.92
C GLY A 158 4.27 17.34 3.82
N ASP A 159 5.15 17.58 2.85
CA ASP A 159 5.97 16.57 2.18
C ASP A 159 7.20 16.07 3.00
N ASP A 160 7.41 16.54 4.23
CA ASP A 160 8.68 16.34 4.92
C ASP A 160 8.93 14.86 5.29
N THR A 161 7.90 14.14 5.76
CA THR A 161 8.04 12.73 6.14
C THR A 161 8.35 11.83 4.95
N CYS A 162 7.57 11.93 3.87
CA CYS A 162 7.79 11.08 2.69
C CYS A 162 9.08 11.45 1.95
N ARG A 163 9.44 12.74 1.89
CA ARG A 163 10.74 13.19 1.37
C ARG A 163 11.91 12.75 2.26
N HIS A 164 11.74 12.74 3.58
CA HIS A 164 12.74 12.20 4.52
C HIS A 164 12.97 10.72 4.25
N LEU A 165 11.89 9.93 4.24
CA LEU A 165 11.96 8.49 3.96
C LEU A 165 12.54 8.16 2.60
N SER A 166 12.28 8.99 1.58
CA SER A 166 12.84 8.82 0.24
C SER A 166 14.32 9.21 0.13
N ARG A 167 14.84 10.05 1.03
CA ARG A 167 16.24 10.50 1.02
C ARG A 167 17.14 9.66 1.92
N HIS A 168 16.60 9.16 3.03
CA HIS A 168 17.42 8.58 4.10
C HIS A 168 17.35 7.05 4.20
N GLU A 169 16.43 6.40 3.49
CA GLU A 169 16.29 4.93 3.50
C GLU A 169 16.36 4.29 4.89
N GLU A 170 15.57 4.84 5.82
CA GLU A 170 15.49 4.39 7.21
C GLU A 170 15.24 2.88 7.34
N ASP A 171 15.83 2.24 8.35
CA ASP A 171 15.55 0.83 8.65
C ASP A 171 14.22 0.69 9.42
N LEU A 172 13.13 0.68 8.65
CA LEU A 172 11.78 0.53 9.18
C LEU A 172 11.20 -0.87 8.93
N ASP A 173 10.41 -1.33 9.88
CA ASP A 173 9.55 -2.49 9.75
C ASP A 173 8.37 -2.23 8.82
N PHE A 174 7.75 -1.06 8.96
CA PHE A 174 6.64 -0.63 8.13
C PHE A 174 6.37 0.87 8.29
N VAL A 175 5.52 1.41 7.41
CA VAL A 175 4.92 2.74 7.55
C VAL A 175 3.45 2.57 7.94
N LEU A 176 3.05 3.18 9.05
CA LEU A 176 1.67 3.23 9.50
C LEU A 176 0.96 4.43 8.88
N LEU A 177 0.00 4.15 8.00
CA LEU A 177 -0.83 5.15 7.38
C LEU A 177 -2.13 5.30 8.16
N LEU A 178 -2.30 6.43 8.83
CA LEU A 178 -3.55 6.80 9.46
C LEU A 178 -4.43 7.53 8.44
N GLY A 179 -5.56 6.92 8.09
CA GLY A 179 -6.55 7.49 7.21
C GLY A 179 -7.34 8.57 7.94
N ASP A 180 -7.34 9.77 7.37
CA ASP A 180 -8.10 10.92 7.87
C ASP A 180 -9.46 11.05 7.15
N SER A 181 -10.43 11.55 7.91
CA SER A 181 -11.71 12.15 7.53
C SER A 181 -11.65 13.25 6.45
N PHE A 182 -10.48 13.75 6.02
CA PHE A 182 -10.40 14.75 4.94
C PHE A 182 -10.82 14.25 3.55
N LEU A 183 -10.91 12.93 3.35
CA LEU A 183 -11.62 12.34 2.19
C LEU A 183 -13.13 12.63 2.23
N GLU A 184 -13.69 12.92 3.40
CA GLU A 184 -15.11 13.22 3.59
C GLU A 184 -15.46 14.64 3.12
N ASP A 185 -14.65 15.64 3.46
CA ASP A 185 -15.07 17.04 3.29
C ASP A 185 -14.46 17.79 2.09
N CYS A 186 -13.30 17.38 1.55
CA CYS A 186 -12.58 18.24 0.58
C CYS A 186 -12.23 17.61 -0.78
N SER A 187 -12.56 16.34 -1.05
CA SER A 187 -12.12 15.70 -2.33
C SER A 187 -13.09 14.73 -2.99
N PHE A 188 -14.26 14.47 -2.41
CA PHE A 188 -15.20 13.47 -2.92
C PHE A 188 -16.66 13.90 -3.10
N PRO A 189 -17.17 15.01 -2.50
CA PRO A 189 -18.52 15.48 -2.83
C PRO A 189 -18.59 15.89 -4.31
N GLY A 190 -19.43 15.21 -5.11
CA GLY A 190 -19.69 15.55 -6.51
C GLY A 190 -18.75 14.97 -7.57
N LEU A 191 -17.64 14.32 -7.20
CA LEU A 191 -16.74 13.69 -8.19
C LEU A 191 -17.31 12.37 -8.72
N SER A 192 -17.25 12.17 -10.05
CA SER A 192 -17.55 10.90 -10.68
C SER A 192 -16.58 9.79 -10.26
N ALA A 193 -16.97 8.52 -10.38
CA ALA A 193 -16.08 7.39 -10.10
C ALA A 193 -14.79 7.42 -10.93
N ARG A 194 -14.86 7.95 -12.17
CA ARG A 194 -13.69 8.18 -13.03
C ARG A 194 -12.73 9.21 -12.43
N ALA A 195 -13.25 10.38 -12.05
CA ALA A 195 -12.43 11.45 -11.46
C ALA A 195 -11.72 10.98 -10.17
N ARG A 196 -12.38 10.15 -9.36
CA ARG A 196 -11.78 9.54 -8.16
C ARG A 196 -10.63 8.59 -8.48
N ARG A 197 -10.77 7.76 -9.54
CA ARG A 197 -9.68 6.90 -10.02
C ARG A 197 -8.52 7.73 -10.55
N ASP A 198 -8.79 8.75 -11.35
CA ASP A 198 -7.77 9.64 -11.89
C ASP A 198 -6.98 10.34 -10.77
N TRP A 199 -7.68 10.76 -9.72
CA TRP A 199 -7.06 11.28 -8.51
C TRP A 199 -6.15 10.24 -7.83
N CYS A 200 -6.62 9.01 -7.62
CA CYS A 200 -5.79 7.94 -7.01
C CYS A 200 -4.57 7.59 -7.86
N ARG A 201 -4.71 7.60 -9.19
CA ARG A 201 -3.60 7.39 -10.14
C ARG A 201 -2.55 8.49 -10.04
N ALA A 202 -2.98 9.76 -9.97
CA ALA A 202 -2.10 10.90 -9.83
C ALA A 202 -1.34 10.86 -8.50
N TRP A 203 -2.06 10.59 -7.41
CA TRP A 203 -1.48 10.40 -6.09
C TRP A 203 -0.42 9.29 -6.06
N ARG A 204 -0.75 8.09 -6.55
CA ARG A 204 0.22 6.96 -6.63
C ARG A 204 1.36 7.20 -7.63
N ALA A 205 1.18 8.08 -8.61
CA ALA A 205 2.22 8.41 -9.59
C ALA A 205 3.22 9.46 -9.09
N HIS A 206 2.94 10.14 -7.96
CA HIS A 206 3.85 11.12 -7.39
C HIS A 206 5.24 10.48 -7.11
N PRO A 207 6.37 11.08 -7.55
CA PRO A 207 7.68 10.44 -7.48
C PRO A 207 8.07 9.96 -6.07
N VAL A 208 7.83 10.80 -5.07
CA VAL A 208 8.10 10.46 -3.66
C VAL A 208 7.23 9.29 -3.21
N MET A 209 5.96 9.26 -3.60
CA MET A 209 5.04 8.16 -3.23
C MET A 209 5.39 6.86 -3.95
N ARG A 210 5.87 6.93 -5.19
CA ARG A 210 6.35 5.75 -5.91
C ARG A 210 7.55 5.13 -5.19
N GLN A 211 8.47 5.94 -4.71
CA GLN A 211 9.67 5.47 -4.01
C GLN A 211 9.35 4.92 -2.62
N VAL A 212 8.61 5.67 -1.78
CA VAL A 212 8.27 5.23 -0.42
C VAL A 212 7.51 3.90 -0.44
N TYR A 213 6.46 3.79 -1.26
CA TYR A 213 5.67 2.55 -1.30
C TYR A 213 6.41 1.38 -1.94
N ALA A 214 7.37 1.65 -2.82
CA ALA A 214 8.21 0.59 -3.37
C ALA A 214 9.16 0.02 -2.31
N HIS A 215 9.60 0.80 -1.32
CA HIS A 215 10.64 0.38 -0.37
C HIS A 215 10.14 -0.02 1.02
N TYR A 216 8.96 0.46 1.43
CA TYR A 216 8.41 0.23 2.76
C TYR A 216 7.05 -0.46 2.68
N PRO A 217 6.83 -1.57 3.41
CA PRO A 217 5.49 -2.11 3.54
C PRO A 217 4.62 -1.13 4.32
N VAL A 218 3.41 -0.88 3.82
CA VAL A 218 2.45 0.00 4.51
C VAL A 218 1.41 -0.80 5.28
N LEU A 219 1.11 -0.35 6.49
CA LEU A 219 -0.05 -0.78 7.26
C LEU A 219 -1.06 0.37 7.25
N VAL A 220 -2.27 0.12 6.76
CA VAL A 220 -3.31 1.17 6.65
C VAL A 220 -4.33 0.98 7.76
N LEU A 221 -4.52 2.01 8.58
CA LEU A 221 -5.61 2.11 9.53
C LEU A 221 -6.59 3.19 9.07
N TRP A 222 -7.88 2.86 9.11
CA TRP A 222 -8.94 3.80 8.79
C TRP A 222 -9.56 4.35 10.07
N GLU A 223 -9.64 5.66 10.19
CA GLU A 223 -10.62 6.25 11.09
C GLU A 223 -12.03 6.03 10.51
N GLY A 224 -12.98 5.68 11.38
CA GLY A 224 -14.37 5.52 10.97
C GLY A 224 -14.93 6.85 10.49
N ALA A 225 -15.81 6.82 9.49
CA ALA A 225 -16.54 7.99 9.06
C ALA A 225 -17.23 8.68 10.25
N VAL A 226 -17.17 10.00 10.31
CA VAL A 226 -18.08 10.74 11.19
C VAL A 226 -19.51 10.42 10.72
N PRO A 227 -20.43 9.98 11.59
CA PRO A 227 -21.80 9.72 11.18
C PRO A 227 -22.41 10.92 10.45
N GLY A 228 -22.83 10.74 9.19
CA GLY A 228 -23.42 11.80 8.36
C GLY A 228 -22.50 12.39 7.29
N SER A 229 -21.24 11.95 7.20
CA SER A 229 -20.22 12.49 6.29
C SER A 229 -20.38 12.16 4.79
N GLY A 230 -21.32 11.29 4.43
CA GLY A 230 -21.47 10.83 3.04
C GLY A 230 -20.32 9.94 2.52
N TRP A 231 -19.40 9.49 3.38
CA TRP A 231 -18.37 8.48 3.03
C TRP A 231 -19.00 7.11 2.81
N GLU A 232 -19.62 6.97 1.65
CA GLU A 232 -20.29 5.75 1.22
C GLU A 232 -19.30 4.62 0.93
N ARG A 233 -19.81 3.39 1.06
CA ARG A 233 -19.18 2.10 0.77
C ARG A 233 -18.35 2.07 -0.54
N ASN A 234 -18.68 2.91 -1.52
CA ASN A 234 -18.07 2.96 -2.85
C ASN A 234 -16.73 3.72 -2.92
N SER A 235 -16.58 4.86 -2.23
CA SER A 235 -15.32 5.64 -2.24
C SER A 235 -14.21 4.88 -1.52
N ARG A 236 -14.55 4.24 -0.39
CA ARG A 236 -13.64 3.37 0.35
C ARG A 236 -13.16 2.19 -0.48
N ARG A 237 -14.06 1.52 -1.21
CA ARG A 237 -13.72 0.39 -2.10
C ARG A 237 -12.77 0.81 -3.22
N LEU A 238 -13.02 1.97 -3.83
CA LEU A 238 -12.17 2.49 -4.89
C LEU A 238 -10.75 2.76 -4.38
N LEU A 239 -10.61 3.42 -3.23
CA LEU A 239 -9.29 3.70 -2.68
C LEU A 239 -8.56 2.41 -2.28
N CYS A 240 -9.29 1.40 -1.81
CA CYS A 240 -8.71 0.10 -1.54
C CYS A 240 -8.01 -0.46 -2.78
N ASP A 241 -8.56 -0.33 -3.99
CA ASP A 241 -7.91 -0.85 -5.21
C ASP A 241 -6.50 -0.28 -5.45
N TYR A 242 -6.19 0.89 -4.89
CA TYR A 242 -4.89 1.57 -5.02
C TYR A 242 -3.95 1.40 -3.84
N LEU A 243 -4.36 0.63 -2.83
CA LEU A 243 -3.57 0.34 -1.64
C LEU A 243 -3.20 -1.15 -1.58
N PRO A 244 -2.00 -1.51 -1.08
CA PRO A 244 -1.57 -2.90 -0.92
C PRO A 244 -2.21 -3.55 0.32
N ILE A 245 -3.54 -3.49 0.42
CA ILE A 245 -4.33 -4.06 1.51
C ILE A 245 -5.39 -5.02 0.97
N ARG A 246 -5.76 -6.00 1.80
CA ARG A 246 -6.88 -6.90 1.57
C ARG A 246 -8.21 -6.18 1.78
N PRO A 247 -9.30 -6.68 1.18
CA PRO A 247 -10.63 -6.09 1.28
C PRO A 247 -11.37 -6.52 2.56
N SER A 248 -10.75 -7.40 3.36
CA SER A 248 -11.26 -7.90 4.63
C SER A 248 -10.74 -7.03 5.76
N TRP A 249 -11.63 -6.29 6.43
CA TRP A 249 -11.28 -5.44 7.56
C TRP A 249 -12.12 -5.76 8.79
N THR A 250 -11.47 -5.73 9.94
CA THR A 250 -12.12 -5.71 11.26
C THR A 250 -12.29 -4.24 11.65
N VAL A 251 -13.53 -3.81 11.88
CA VAL A 251 -13.78 -2.52 12.53
C VAL A 251 -13.50 -2.72 14.02
N PHE A 252 -12.46 -2.05 14.54
CA PHE A 252 -12.27 -1.93 15.98
C PHE A 252 -13.28 -0.91 16.51
N ALA A 253 -14.54 -1.31 16.59
CA ALA A 253 -15.48 -0.59 17.43
C ALA A 253 -15.18 -1.01 18.86
N GLY A 254 -14.49 -0.16 19.61
CA GLY A 254 -14.54 -0.26 21.07
C GLY A 254 -16.01 -0.27 21.51
N PRO A 255 -16.35 -0.91 22.64
CA PRO A 255 -17.71 -0.82 23.17
C PRO A 255 -18.10 0.66 23.23
N PRO A 256 -19.32 1.04 22.81
CA PRO A 256 -19.75 2.42 22.89
C PRO A 256 -19.50 2.91 24.32
N ARG A 257 -18.71 3.97 24.47
CA ARG A 257 -18.60 4.62 25.78
C ARG A 257 -20.03 4.97 26.18
N PRO A 258 -20.52 4.52 27.36
CA PRO A 258 -21.83 4.93 27.81
C PRO A 258 -21.86 6.45 27.80
N ALA A 259 -22.88 7.01 27.17
CA ALA A 259 -23.07 8.45 27.11
C ALA A 259 -22.89 9.00 28.53
N ALA A 260 -21.90 9.86 28.73
CA ALA A 260 -21.74 10.53 30.00
C ALA A 260 -23.06 11.27 30.26
N ARG A 261 -23.81 10.86 31.30
CA ARG A 261 -24.94 11.64 31.78
C ARG A 261 -24.42 13.06 32.02
N PRO A 262 -25.11 14.10 31.55
CA PRO A 262 -24.69 15.46 31.83
C PRO A 262 -24.75 15.66 33.35
N VAL A 263 -23.59 15.68 34.00
CA VAL A 263 -23.48 16.15 35.36
C VAL A 263 -23.62 17.65 35.28
N VAL A 264 -24.83 18.15 35.54
CA VAL A 264 -25.04 19.56 35.81
C VAL A 264 -24.39 19.86 37.15
N SER A 265 -23.11 20.22 37.12
CA SER A 265 -22.41 20.83 38.23
C SER A 265 -22.19 22.28 37.85
N ALA A 266 -22.93 23.17 38.50
CA ALA A 266 -22.71 24.60 38.41
C ALA A 266 -21.35 24.94 39.05
N ALA A 267 -20.29 25.03 38.24
CA ALA A 267 -19.02 25.57 38.64
C ALA A 267 -18.63 26.71 37.69
N ARG A 268 -18.52 27.91 38.26
CA ARG A 268 -18.17 29.17 37.59
C ARG A 268 -16.94 29.01 36.70
N LEU A 269 -17.10 29.32 35.41
CA LEU A 269 -15.98 29.58 34.50
C LEU A 269 -15.27 30.88 34.93
N SER A 270 -14.19 30.76 35.72
CA SER A 270 -13.21 31.84 35.80
C SER A 270 -12.30 31.75 34.57
N ARG A 271 -12.47 32.70 33.65
CA ARG A 271 -11.60 32.89 32.49
C ARG A 271 -10.18 33.23 32.97
N ARG A 272 -9.23 32.34 32.77
CA ARG A 272 -7.79 32.69 32.69
C ARG A 272 -7.25 32.07 31.41
N GLU A 273 -7.30 32.85 30.34
CA GLU A 273 -6.49 32.62 29.16
C GLU A 273 -5.02 32.75 29.60
N ARG A 274 -4.24 31.67 29.50
CA ARG A 274 -2.78 31.74 29.45
C ARG A 274 -2.37 31.35 28.04
N SER A 275 -2.09 32.37 27.24
CA SER A 275 -1.38 32.26 25.97
C SER A 275 0.03 31.73 26.23
N TRP A 276 0.38 30.62 25.59
CA TRP A 276 1.77 30.15 25.49
C TRP A 276 2.32 30.64 24.16
N CYS A 277 3.05 31.76 24.18
CA CYS A 277 3.93 32.16 23.09
C CYS A 277 5.24 31.39 23.24
N LEU A 278 5.63 30.62 22.23
CA LEU A 278 6.99 30.08 22.12
C LEU A 278 7.93 31.18 21.61
N PRO A 279 9.11 31.39 22.21
CA PRO A 279 10.06 32.38 21.71
C PRO A 279 10.76 31.87 20.45
N PHE A 280 10.81 32.71 19.42
CA PHE A 280 11.80 32.59 18.36
C PHE A 280 13.18 32.88 18.96
N ALA A 281 14.12 31.95 18.84
CA ALA A 281 15.53 32.20 19.05
C ALA A 281 16.15 32.74 17.75
N ALA A 282 17.07 33.69 17.94
CA ALA A 282 17.64 34.63 16.97
C ALA A 282 18.39 34.02 15.78
#